data_AF-A0A931V2V0-F1
#
_entry.id   AF-A0A931V2V0-F1
#
_cell.length_a   1.000
_cell.length_b   1.000
_cell.length_c   1.000
_cell.angle_alpha   90.00
_cell.angle_beta   90.00
_cell.angle_gamma   90.00
#
_symmetry.space_group_name_H-M   'P 1'
#
loop_
_entity.id
_entity.type
_entity.pdbx_description
1 polymer ?
#
loop_
_entity_poly.entity_id
_entity_poly.type
_entity_poly.pdbx_seq_one_letter_code
_entity_poly.pdbx_strand_id
1 'polypeptide(L)'
;MKREKKLTKKERQAITGKGPAGGRAAAGGQHIHCVACGRHLDPHEFDPPASATFVQCAHGSQFAACLGCQIPAQKLLDEHDRTGQPVKSASAWH
;
A
#
# COMPACT_ATOMS: atom_id res chain seq x y z
N MET A 1 -45.56 25.69 -18.27
CA MET A 1 -44.78 25.30 -17.08
C MET A 1 -43.49 24.62 -17.55
N LYS A 2 -42.33 25.25 -17.34
CA LYS A 2 -41.03 24.72 -17.77
C LYS A 2 -40.66 23.54 -16.87
N ARG A 3 -40.59 22.31 -17.43
CA ARG A 3 -40.14 21.12 -16.70
C ARG A 3 -38.68 21.31 -16.30
N GLU A 4 -38.41 21.28 -15.01
CA GLU A 4 -37.05 21.36 -14.47
C GLU A 4 -36.22 20.18 -14.97
N LYS A 5 -34.98 20.46 -15.41
CA LYS A 5 -34.04 19.45 -15.91
C LYS A 5 -33.69 18.50 -14.74
N LYS A 6 -34.33 17.34 -14.71
CA LYS A 6 -33.99 16.28 -13.76
C LYS A 6 -32.60 15.75 -14.11
N LEU A 7 -31.63 16.05 -13.25
CA LEU A 7 -30.27 15.57 -13.36
C LEU A 7 -30.26 14.04 -13.54
N THR A 8 -29.63 13.57 -14.61
CA THR A 8 -29.57 12.14 -14.93
C THR A 8 -28.74 11.40 -13.88
N LYS A 9 -28.96 10.10 -13.72
CA LYS A 9 -28.22 9.27 -12.74
C LYS A 9 -26.70 9.41 -12.90
N LYS A 10 -26.23 9.62 -14.14
CA LYS A 10 -24.82 9.79 -14.50
C LYS A 10 -24.24 11.12 -14.01
N GLU A 11 -24.99 12.21 -14.17
CA GLU A 11 -24.59 13.53 -13.68
C GLU A 11 -24.61 13.60 -12.15
N ARG A 12 -25.57 12.90 -11.50
CA ARG A 12 -25.63 12.79 -10.04
C ARG A 12 -24.39 12.11 -9.46
N GLN A 13 -23.85 11.10 -10.13
CA GLN A 13 -22.62 10.40 -9.73
C GLN A 13 -21.36 11.25 -9.91
N ALA A 14 -21.33 12.11 -10.94
CA ALA A 14 -20.21 13.03 -11.17
C ALA A 14 -20.07 14.07 -10.06
N ILE A 15 -21.19 14.61 -9.55
CA ILE A 15 -21.19 15.57 -8.44
C ILE A 15 -20.76 14.91 -7.13
N THR A 16 -21.15 13.66 -6.88
CA THR A 16 -20.77 12.90 -5.67
C THR A 16 -19.35 12.32 -5.74
N GLY A 17 -18.57 12.60 -6.81
CA GLY A 17 -17.19 12.13 -6.93
C GLY A 17 -17.05 10.60 -6.94
N LYS A 18 -18.15 9.86 -7.12
CA LYS A 18 -18.19 8.40 -7.07
C LYS A 18 -18.12 7.87 -8.49
N GLY A 19 -16.94 8.05 -9.10
CA GLY A 19 -16.59 7.42 -10.36
C GLY A 19 -16.68 5.88 -10.24
N PRO A 20 -16.99 5.17 -11.34
CA PRO A 20 -17.12 3.72 -11.31
C PRO A 20 -15.73 3.09 -11.19
N ALA A 21 -15.58 2.25 -10.16
CA ALA A 21 -14.59 1.17 -10.04
C ALA A 21 -13.11 1.54 -10.19
N GLY A 22 -12.58 2.12 -9.11
CA GLY A 22 -11.19 1.94 -8.69
C GLY A 22 -11.17 2.21 -7.20
N GLY A 23 -11.48 1.17 -6.41
CA GLY A 23 -11.79 1.27 -4.99
C GLY A 23 -10.77 2.09 -4.20
N ARG A 24 -11.10 3.35 -3.90
CA ARG A 24 -10.62 4.00 -2.69
C ARG A 24 -11.35 3.32 -1.54
N ALA A 25 -10.77 2.21 -1.09
CA ALA A 25 -11.14 1.60 0.17
C ALA A 25 -11.16 2.69 1.25
N ALA A 26 -12.17 2.57 2.09
CA ALA A 26 -12.51 3.40 3.21
C ALA A 26 -11.30 3.85 4.05
N ALA A 27 -11.49 4.93 4.80
CA ALA A 27 -10.66 5.29 5.94
C ALA A 27 -10.51 4.10 6.93
N GLY A 28 -9.46 3.31 6.74
CA GLY A 28 -9.03 2.19 7.58
C GLY A 28 -7.51 2.17 7.57
N GLY A 29 -6.89 1.85 8.71
CA GLY A 29 -5.44 1.94 8.92
C GLY A 29 -4.65 1.40 7.73
N GLN A 30 -3.66 2.16 7.27
CA GLN A 30 -2.73 1.69 6.25
C GLN A 30 -1.91 0.56 6.86
N HIS A 31 -2.37 -0.68 6.68
CA HIS A 31 -1.71 -1.88 7.15
C HIS A 31 -0.35 -2.02 6.45
N ILE A 32 0.72 -1.88 7.22
CA ILE A 32 2.09 -2.00 6.71
C ILE A 32 2.43 -3.48 6.68
N HIS A 33 2.85 -4.03 5.54
CA HIS A 33 3.26 -5.43 5.43
C HIS A 33 4.76 -5.53 5.20
N CYS A 34 5.38 -6.59 5.74
CA CYS A 34 6.76 -6.88 5.44
C CYS A 34 6.91 -7.31 3.97
N VAL A 35 7.78 -6.64 3.22
CA VAL A 35 8.04 -6.94 1.80
C VAL A 35 8.54 -8.36 1.56
N ALA A 36 9.29 -8.92 2.51
CA ALA A 36 9.94 -10.22 2.35
C ALA A 36 9.05 -11.40 2.77
N CYS A 37 8.29 -11.27 3.85
CA CYS A 37 7.48 -12.38 4.37
C CYS A 37 5.97 -12.15 4.27
N GLY A 38 5.50 -10.94 3.96
CA GLY A 38 4.07 -10.62 3.82
C GLY A 38 3.32 -10.43 5.14
N ARG A 39 3.98 -10.67 6.28
CA ARG A 39 3.38 -10.49 7.62
C ARG A 39 2.95 -9.05 7.80
N HIS A 40 1.75 -8.86 8.34
CA HIS A 40 1.27 -7.56 8.81
C HIS A 40 2.11 -7.04 9.99
N LEU A 41 2.58 -5.80 9.87
CA LEU A 41 3.35 -5.07 10.87
C LEU A 41 2.38 -4.16 11.60
N ASP A 42 1.80 -4.65 12.69
CA ASP A 42 0.90 -3.84 13.49
C ASP A 42 1.69 -2.92 14.41
N PRO A 43 1.49 -1.59 14.37
CA PRO A 43 2.18 -0.65 15.25
C PRO A 43 2.01 -0.97 16.74
N HIS A 44 0.91 -1.63 17.14
CA HIS A 44 0.67 -2.02 18.53
C HIS A 44 1.47 -3.26 18.96
N GLU A 45 2.02 -4.05 18.03
CA GLU A 45 2.92 -5.17 18.33
C GLU A 45 4.37 -4.72 18.58
N PHE A 46 4.70 -3.46 18.28
CA PHE A 46 6.04 -2.90 18.39
C PHE A 46 6.17 -2.04 19.64
N ASP A 47 6.79 -2.60 20.68
CA ASP A 47 7.13 -1.85 21.91
C ASP A 47 8.45 -1.06 21.68
N PRO A 48 8.48 0.26 21.93
CA PRO A 48 9.69 1.04 21.71
C PRO A 48 10.86 0.49 22.54
N PRO A 49 12.07 0.34 21.96
CA PRO A 49 12.53 0.91 20.68
C PRO A 49 12.39 -0.02 19.46
N ALA A 50 11.83 -1.22 19.62
CA ALA A 50 11.79 -2.23 18.56
C ALA A 50 10.64 -1.92 17.58
N SER A 51 10.93 -1.21 16.48
CA SER A 51 9.97 -0.89 15.43
C SER A 51 10.25 -1.67 14.13
N ALA A 52 9.22 -1.82 13.29
CA ALA A 52 9.42 -2.24 11.91
C ALA A 52 10.42 -1.30 11.20
N THR A 53 11.36 -1.87 10.46
CA THR A 53 12.40 -1.10 9.78
C THR A 53 11.97 -0.83 8.35
N PHE A 54 12.22 0.39 7.87
CA PHE A 54 12.06 0.73 6.46
C PHE A 54 13.40 0.59 5.76
N VAL A 55 13.43 -0.19 4.69
CA VAL A 55 14.58 -0.33 3.77
C VAL A 55 14.27 0.45 2.50
N GLN A 56 15.26 1.15 1.98
CA GLN A 56 15.15 1.99 0.79
C GLN A 56 15.96 1.38 -0.36
N CYS A 57 15.38 1.32 -1.55
CA CYS A 57 16.10 0.92 -2.76
C CYS A 57 16.88 2.10 -3.37
N ALA A 58 17.81 1.82 -4.28
CA ALA A 58 18.62 2.86 -4.94
C ALA A 58 17.77 3.87 -5.74
N HIS A 59 16.56 3.48 -6.15
CA HIS A 59 15.59 4.36 -6.82
C HIS A 59 14.83 5.29 -5.86
N GLY A 60 15.09 5.20 -4.55
CA GLY A 60 14.48 6.04 -3.52
C GLY A 60 13.15 5.54 -2.96
N SER A 61 12.62 4.42 -3.46
CA SER A 61 11.37 3.82 -2.93
C SER A 61 11.63 3.12 -1.59
N GLN A 62 10.68 3.21 -0.67
CA GLN A 62 10.78 2.65 0.68
C GLN A 62 9.84 1.45 0.86
N PHE A 63 10.34 0.41 1.53
CA PHE A 63 9.63 -0.83 1.81
C PHE A 63 9.79 -1.22 3.28
N ALA A 64 8.72 -1.71 3.88
CA ALA A 64 8.76 -2.13 5.28
C ALA A 64 9.28 -3.57 5.42
N ALA A 65 10.06 -3.82 6.46
CA ALA A 65 10.58 -5.13 6.83
C ALA A 65 10.40 -5.38 8.33
N CYS A 66 9.98 -6.60 8.70
CA CYS A 66 10.01 -7.02 10.10
C CYS A 66 11.47 -7.20 10.55
N LEU A 67 11.69 -7.21 11.87
CA LEU A 67 13.03 -7.37 12.47
C LEU A 67 13.77 -8.62 11.96
N GLY A 68 13.06 -9.72 11.75
CA GLY A 68 13.63 -10.97 11.24
C GLY A 68 13.89 -11.00 9.72
N CYS A 69 13.41 -10.00 8.97
CA CYS A 69 13.44 -10.00 7.52
C CYS A 69 14.21 -8.83 6.90
N GLN A 70 15.00 -8.07 7.67
CA GLN A 70 15.82 -6.98 7.13
C GLN A 70 16.77 -7.46 6.03
N ILE A 71 17.55 -8.51 6.28
CA ILE A 71 18.50 -9.09 5.31
C ILE A 71 17.80 -9.61 4.04
N PRO A 72 16.76 -10.46 4.11
CA PRO A 72 16.08 -10.92 2.90
C PRO A 72 15.35 -9.77 2.18
N ALA A 73 14.82 -8.78 2.90
CA ALA A 73 14.23 -7.60 2.27
C ALA A 73 15.29 -6.81 1.47
N GLN A 74 16.48 -6.58 2.04
CA GLN A 74 17.56 -5.92 1.32
C GLN A 74 17.94 -6.68 0.04
N LYS A 75 18.07 -8.00 0.09
CA LYS A 75 18.36 -8.81 -1.10
C LYS A 75 17.30 -8.67 -2.20
N LEU A 76 16.02 -8.58 -1.83
CA LEU A 76 14.95 -8.34 -2.79
C LEU A 76 15.06 -6.96 -3.43
N LEU A 77 15.47 -5.96 -2.67
CA LEU A 77 15.72 -4.61 -3.18
C LEU A 77 16.97 -4.56 -4.06
N ASP A 78 18.07 -5.20 -3.66
CA ASP A 78 19.30 -5.28 -4.46
C ASP A 78 19.04 -5.94 -5.82
N GLU A 79 18.22 -7.00 -5.85
CA GLU A 79 17.82 -7.66 -7.08
C GLU A 79 16.93 -6.77 -7.95
N HIS A 80 15.99 -6.04 -7.34
CA HIS A 80 15.19 -5.01 -8.01
C HIS A 80 16.07 -3.91 -8.61
N ASP A 81 17.05 -3.42 -7.86
CA ASP A 81 17.96 -2.36 -8.28
C ASP A 81 18.88 -2.83 -9.41
N ARG A 82 19.36 -4.07 -9.34
CA ARG A 82 20.23 -4.68 -10.36
C ARG A 82 19.50 -4.98 -11.67
N THR A 83 18.25 -5.41 -11.60
CA THR A 83 17.50 -5.88 -12.78
C THR A 83 16.54 -4.83 -13.36
N GLY A 84 16.21 -3.79 -12.59
CA GLY A 84 15.14 -2.85 -12.91
C GLY A 84 13.74 -3.47 -12.90
N GLN A 85 13.59 -4.73 -12.51
CA GLN A 85 12.31 -5.42 -12.42
C GLN A 85 11.60 -5.08 -11.10
N PRO A 86 10.27 -5.13 -11.02
CA PRO A 86 9.54 -4.87 -9.78
C PRO A 86 10.03 -5.76 -8.63
N VAL A 87 10.04 -5.20 -7.41
CA VAL A 87 10.39 -5.94 -6.18
C VAL A 87 9.49 -7.17 -6.07
N LYS A 88 10.11 -8.35 -5.92
CA LYS A 88 9.41 -9.62 -5.73
C LYS A 88 8.89 -9.73 -4.30
N SER A 89 7.87 -8.93 -3.98
CA SER A 89 7.25 -8.90 -2.65
C SER A 89 6.44 -10.17 -2.39
N ALA A 90 6.42 -10.59 -1.12
CA ALA A 90 5.53 -11.65 -0.67
C ALA A 90 4.07 -11.17 -0.61
N SER A 91 3.13 -12.09 -0.81
CA SER A 91 1.71 -11.80 -0.63
C SER A 91 1.42 -11.48 0.84
N ALA A 92 0.61 -10.44 1.07
CA ALA A 92 0.17 -10.07 2.40
C ALA A 92 -0.68 -11.19 3.02
N TRP A 93 -0.40 -11.54 4.27
CA TRP A 93 -1.19 -12.49 5.06
C TRP A 93 -1.41 -11.96 6.47
N HIS A 94 -2.57 -12.32 7.03
CA HIS A 94 -3.13 -11.84 8.29
C HIS A 94 -3.25 -12.99 9.27
#